data_AF-A0A520Q834-F1
#
_entry.id   AF-A0A520Q834-F1
#
_cell.length_a   1.000
_cell.length_b   1.000
_cell.length_c   1.000
_cell.angle_alpha   90.00
_cell.angle_beta   90.00
_cell.angle_gamma   90.00
#
_symmetry.space_group_name_H-M   'P 1'
#
loop_
_entity.id
_entity.type
_entity.pdbx_description
1 polymer ?
#
loop_
_entity_poly.entity_id
_entity_poly.type
_entity_poly.pdbx_seq_one_letter_code
_entity_poly.pdbx_strand_id
1 'polypeptide(L)'
;MKGNGLLIFAVIAVVLGASSVILLTQNINEKNITIKDKEQQITKLTAEKSSLVTKSQDLTKKLNTANTTVATTQDRLLKVEKELNLNLTEYASFQKQAAEALAEKDEKIMALNKNLESAQNKNKDYDSQIKNLNTQIVSKDQEINSIERKLEESEADREYLLKQRDKLIAEKAELEKQFQDIAVLRQKVLKLQGELMASKKLEWIRRGLYGSARKKGGSKLMNMSQRKPKKEINNKADLNVEIKSDGTVKIAPNSNNASPNPTTP
;
A
#
# COMPACT_ATOMS: atom_id res chain seq x y z
N MET A 1 -151.11 -46.52 -92.80
CA MET A 1 -150.17 -45.39 -92.59
C MET A 1 -149.55 -45.60 -91.21
N LYS A 2 -148.46 -46.39 -91.08
CA LYS A 2 -147.06 -45.95 -91.24
C LYS A 2 -146.85 -44.54 -90.66
N GLY A 3 -146.70 -44.42 -89.35
CA GLY A 3 -146.45 -43.13 -88.69
C GLY A 3 -146.20 -43.25 -87.19
N ASN A 4 -147.13 -43.86 -86.44
CA ASN A 4 -147.14 -43.69 -84.98
C ASN A 4 -146.14 -44.58 -84.22
N GLY A 5 -145.86 -45.81 -84.67
CA GLY A 5 -144.86 -46.70 -84.04
C GLY A 5 -143.40 -46.28 -84.26
N LEU A 6 -143.11 -45.65 -85.41
CA LEU A 6 -141.79 -45.10 -85.72
C LEU A 6 -141.52 -43.83 -84.91
N LEU A 7 -142.57 -43.02 -84.65
CA LEU A 7 -142.50 -41.87 -83.75
C LEU A 7 -142.23 -42.29 -82.30
N ILE A 8 -142.88 -43.36 -81.79
CA ILE A 8 -142.65 -43.83 -80.41
C ILE A 8 -141.22 -44.38 -80.25
N PHE A 9 -140.73 -45.19 -81.19
CA PHE A 9 -139.34 -45.69 -81.16
C PHE A 9 -138.32 -44.55 -81.31
N ALA A 10 -138.58 -43.54 -82.14
CA ALA A 10 -137.73 -42.37 -82.26
C ALA A 10 -137.72 -41.54 -80.96
N VAL A 11 -138.86 -41.36 -80.29
CA VAL A 11 -138.95 -40.67 -79.00
C VAL A 11 -138.20 -41.44 -77.91
N ILE A 12 -138.34 -42.77 -77.83
CA ILE A 12 -137.61 -43.60 -76.86
C ILE A 12 -136.10 -43.57 -77.15
N ALA A 13 -135.68 -43.63 -78.41
CA ALA A 13 -134.27 -43.54 -78.80
C ALA A 13 -133.67 -42.16 -78.49
N VAL A 14 -134.43 -41.07 -78.65
CA VAL A 14 -134.00 -39.72 -78.28
C VAL A 14 -133.92 -39.57 -76.76
N VAL A 15 -134.85 -40.15 -76.01
CA VAL A 15 -134.83 -40.12 -74.53
C VAL A 15 -133.69 -40.98 -73.96
N LEU A 16 -133.42 -42.15 -74.55
CA LEU A 16 -132.28 -43.01 -74.18
C LEU A 16 -130.93 -42.42 -74.62
N GLY A 17 -130.89 -41.77 -75.79
CA GLY A 17 -129.73 -41.00 -76.26
C GLY A 17 -129.44 -39.81 -75.33
N ALA A 18 -130.47 -39.05 -74.97
CA ALA A 18 -130.35 -37.93 -74.04
C ALA A 18 -129.94 -38.40 -72.63
N SER A 19 -130.51 -39.48 -72.11
CA SER A 19 -130.16 -40.00 -70.78
C SER A 19 -128.74 -40.57 -70.73
N SER A 20 -128.28 -41.25 -71.78
CA SER A 20 -126.89 -41.72 -71.89
C SER A 20 -125.89 -40.56 -71.99
N VAL A 21 -126.23 -39.49 -72.71
CA VAL A 21 -125.43 -38.25 -72.75
C VAL A 21 -125.37 -37.58 -71.38
N ILE A 22 -126.47 -37.53 -70.63
CA ILE A 22 -126.49 -36.95 -69.27
C ILE A 22 -125.61 -37.75 -68.31
N LEU A 23 -125.70 -39.09 -68.32
CA LEU A 23 -124.87 -39.97 -67.49
C LEU A 23 -123.38 -39.90 -67.86
N LEU A 24 -123.06 -39.84 -69.16
CA LEU A 24 -121.69 -39.59 -69.60
C LEU A 24 -121.20 -38.23 -69.13
N THR A 25 -122.03 -37.18 -69.23
CA THR A 25 -121.66 -35.81 -68.84
C THR A 25 -121.40 -35.71 -67.33
N GLN A 26 -122.19 -36.39 -66.50
CA GLN A 26 -121.96 -36.47 -65.05
C GLN A 26 -120.63 -37.19 -64.73
N ASN A 27 -120.39 -38.36 -65.34
CA ASN A 27 -119.13 -39.10 -65.17
C ASN A 27 -117.90 -38.31 -65.65
N ILE A 28 -118.04 -37.54 -66.75
CA ILE A 28 -116.97 -36.68 -67.27
C ILE A 28 -116.70 -35.53 -66.29
N ASN A 29 -117.73 -34.93 -65.72
CA ASN A 29 -117.58 -33.86 -64.73
C ASN A 29 -116.91 -34.35 -63.43
N GLU A 30 -117.30 -35.50 -62.89
CA GLU A 30 -116.64 -36.10 -61.72
C GLU A 30 -115.18 -36.44 -61.97
N LYS A 31 -114.87 -37.03 -63.14
CA LYS A 31 -113.50 -37.31 -63.56
C LYS A 31 -112.69 -36.02 -63.73
N ASN A 32 -113.27 -34.96 -64.27
CA ASN A 32 -112.60 -33.66 -64.42
C ASN A 32 -112.27 -33.01 -63.07
N ILE A 33 -113.18 -33.07 -62.09
CA ILE A 33 -112.91 -32.60 -60.72
C ILE A 33 -111.75 -33.39 -60.11
N THR A 34 -111.79 -34.72 -60.25
CA THR A 34 -110.73 -35.60 -59.72
C THR A 34 -109.37 -35.36 -60.41
N ILE A 35 -109.35 -35.11 -61.72
CA ILE A 35 -108.13 -34.77 -62.47
C ILE A 35 -107.57 -33.44 -61.95
N LYS A 36 -108.42 -32.43 -61.76
CA LYS A 36 -108.00 -31.11 -61.26
C LYS A 36 -107.39 -31.18 -59.86
N ASP A 37 -107.97 -31.97 -58.96
CA ASP A 37 -107.42 -32.20 -57.61
C ASP A 37 -106.07 -32.93 -57.67
N LYS A 38 -105.93 -33.92 -58.55
CA LYS A 38 -104.65 -34.62 -58.77
C LYS A 38 -103.59 -33.70 -59.36
N GLU A 39 -103.94 -32.83 -60.29
CA GLU A 39 -103.03 -31.81 -60.83
C GLU A 39 -102.55 -30.86 -59.74
N GLN A 40 -103.44 -30.40 -58.86
CA GLN A 40 -103.07 -29.58 -57.70
C GLN A 40 -102.12 -30.33 -56.75
N GLN A 41 -102.38 -31.60 -56.45
CA GLN A 41 -101.45 -32.41 -55.65
C GLN A 41 -100.10 -32.59 -56.32
N ILE A 42 -100.06 -32.86 -57.64
CA ILE A 42 -98.82 -33.01 -58.40
C ILE A 42 -98.01 -31.72 -58.33
N THR A 43 -98.63 -30.55 -58.53
CA THR A 43 -97.91 -29.27 -58.44
C THR A 43 -97.34 -29.02 -57.04
N LYS A 44 -98.09 -29.32 -55.98
CA LYS A 44 -97.62 -29.20 -54.60
C LYS A 44 -96.45 -30.14 -54.30
N LEU A 45 -96.58 -31.42 -54.63
CA LEU A 45 -95.52 -32.41 -54.44
C LEU A 45 -94.28 -32.08 -55.26
N THR A 46 -94.44 -31.54 -56.47
CA THR A 46 -93.32 -31.08 -57.30
C THR A 46 -92.58 -29.91 -56.65
N ALA A 47 -93.32 -28.94 -56.08
CA ALA A 47 -92.74 -27.83 -55.34
C ALA A 47 -91.98 -28.30 -54.08
N GLU A 48 -92.59 -29.18 -53.27
CA GLU A 48 -91.96 -29.78 -52.09
C GLU A 48 -90.70 -30.57 -52.44
N LYS A 49 -90.73 -31.38 -53.51
CA LYS A 49 -89.57 -32.11 -54.00
C LYS A 49 -88.44 -31.16 -54.40
N SER A 50 -88.74 -30.05 -55.08
CA SER A 50 -87.72 -29.05 -55.43
C SER A 50 -87.11 -28.38 -54.18
N SER A 51 -87.94 -28.08 -53.17
CA SER A 51 -87.51 -27.54 -51.88
C SER A 51 -86.63 -28.53 -51.11
N LEU A 52 -86.95 -29.81 -51.16
CA LEU A 52 -86.17 -30.85 -50.50
C LEU A 52 -84.82 -31.07 -51.19
N VAL A 53 -84.79 -31.03 -52.52
CA VAL A 53 -83.55 -31.12 -53.32
C VAL A 53 -82.63 -29.94 -53.02
N THR A 54 -83.16 -28.72 -52.98
CA THR A 54 -82.35 -27.52 -52.66
C THR A 54 -81.80 -27.57 -51.23
N LYS A 55 -82.62 -27.94 -50.23
CA LYS A 55 -82.17 -28.15 -48.85
C LYS A 55 -81.09 -29.23 -48.74
N SER A 56 -81.25 -30.34 -49.45
CA SER A 56 -80.26 -31.42 -49.49
C SER A 56 -78.92 -30.91 -50.06
N GLN A 57 -78.94 -30.17 -51.17
CA GLN A 57 -77.74 -29.58 -51.76
C GLN A 57 -77.05 -28.59 -50.81
N ASP A 58 -77.80 -27.75 -50.11
CA ASP A 58 -77.27 -26.80 -49.13
C ASP A 58 -76.65 -27.51 -47.91
N LEU A 59 -77.28 -28.58 -47.41
CA LEU A 59 -76.72 -29.39 -46.34
C LEU A 59 -75.42 -30.07 -46.78
N THR A 60 -75.34 -30.59 -48.00
CA THR A 60 -74.10 -31.16 -48.54
C THR A 60 -72.99 -30.11 -48.62
N LYS A 61 -73.30 -28.88 -49.06
CA LYS A 61 -72.32 -27.78 -49.07
C LYS A 61 -71.83 -27.45 -47.66
N LYS A 62 -72.75 -27.26 -46.70
CA LYS A 62 -72.40 -26.97 -45.30
C LYS A 62 -71.55 -28.07 -44.67
N LEU A 63 -71.89 -29.33 -44.93
CA LEU A 63 -71.14 -30.49 -44.46
C LEU A 63 -69.70 -30.48 -45.02
N ASN A 64 -69.56 -30.25 -46.33
CA ASN A 64 -68.24 -30.18 -46.96
C ASN A 64 -67.42 -29.02 -46.38
N THR A 65 -68.00 -27.84 -46.21
CA THR A 65 -67.33 -26.68 -45.60
C THR A 65 -66.94 -26.95 -44.14
N ALA A 66 -67.81 -27.60 -43.36
CA ALA A 66 -67.51 -27.99 -41.98
C ALA A 66 -66.35 -28.99 -41.94
N ASN A 67 -66.36 -30.01 -42.79
CA ASN A 67 -65.28 -30.99 -42.89
C ASN A 67 -63.94 -30.34 -43.27
N THR A 68 -63.93 -29.43 -44.24
CA THR A 68 -62.70 -28.70 -44.60
C THR A 68 -62.22 -27.82 -43.44
N THR A 69 -63.14 -27.18 -42.73
CA THR A 69 -62.79 -26.33 -41.58
C THR A 69 -62.17 -27.17 -40.47
N VAL A 70 -62.78 -28.29 -40.11
CA VAL A 70 -62.27 -29.23 -39.11
C VAL A 70 -60.87 -29.71 -39.48
N ALA A 71 -60.66 -30.16 -40.71
CA ALA A 71 -59.35 -30.60 -41.20
C ALA A 71 -58.29 -29.49 -41.07
N THR A 72 -58.60 -28.27 -41.54
CA THR A 72 -57.66 -27.15 -41.44
C THR A 72 -57.37 -26.73 -39.99
N THR A 73 -58.36 -26.79 -39.10
CA THR A 73 -58.15 -26.49 -37.67
C THR A 73 -57.30 -27.53 -36.98
N GLN A 74 -57.47 -28.82 -37.34
CA GLN A 74 -56.65 -29.90 -36.83
C GLN A 74 -55.18 -29.76 -37.27
N ASP A 75 -54.94 -29.43 -38.54
CA ASP A 75 -53.59 -29.15 -39.04
C ASP A 75 -52.93 -27.95 -38.35
N ARG A 76 -53.71 -26.89 -38.09
CA ARG A 76 -53.23 -25.72 -37.35
C ARG A 76 -52.90 -26.07 -35.90
N LEU A 77 -53.72 -26.88 -35.23
CA LEU A 77 -53.47 -27.34 -33.87
C LEU A 77 -52.18 -28.16 -33.78
N LEU A 78 -51.98 -29.12 -34.69
CA LEU A 78 -50.77 -29.94 -34.73
C LEU A 78 -49.50 -29.09 -34.97
N LYS A 79 -49.59 -28.06 -35.82
CA LYS A 79 -48.48 -27.12 -36.02
C LYS A 79 -48.17 -26.31 -34.77
N VAL A 80 -49.19 -25.74 -34.13
CA VAL A 80 -49.03 -24.97 -32.89
C VAL A 80 -48.47 -25.84 -31.77
N GLU A 81 -48.93 -27.08 -31.64
CA GLU A 81 -48.41 -28.03 -30.65
C GLU A 81 -46.92 -28.33 -30.88
N LYS A 82 -46.52 -28.53 -32.14
CA LYS A 82 -45.11 -28.75 -32.50
C LYS A 82 -44.25 -27.52 -32.20
N GLU A 83 -44.70 -26.32 -32.56
CA GLU A 83 -43.99 -25.06 -32.29
C GLU A 83 -43.86 -24.80 -30.79
N LEU A 84 -44.92 -25.06 -30.02
CA LEU A 84 -44.91 -24.89 -28.56
C LEU A 84 -43.93 -25.85 -27.88
N ASN A 85 -43.91 -27.11 -28.32
CA ASN A 85 -42.95 -28.09 -27.81
C ASN A 85 -41.50 -27.70 -28.15
N LEU A 86 -41.23 -27.22 -29.37
CA LEU A 86 -39.91 -26.70 -29.74
C LEU A 86 -39.51 -25.51 -28.86
N ASN A 87 -40.40 -24.52 -28.71
CA ASN A 87 -40.14 -23.35 -27.87
C ASN A 87 -39.88 -23.73 -26.40
N LEU A 88 -40.60 -24.70 -25.85
CA LEU A 88 -40.35 -25.19 -24.49
C LEU A 88 -38.96 -25.81 -24.35
N THR A 89 -38.52 -26.59 -25.34
CA THR A 89 -37.17 -27.17 -25.32
C THR A 89 -36.08 -26.13 -25.46
N GLU A 90 -36.26 -25.15 -26.35
CA GLU A 90 -35.33 -24.02 -26.52
C GLU A 90 -35.25 -23.20 -25.23
N TYR A 91 -36.38 -22.84 -24.63
CA TYR A 91 -36.41 -22.10 -23.37
C TYR A 91 -35.72 -22.86 -22.22
N ALA A 92 -35.96 -24.17 -22.09
CA ALA A 92 -35.30 -24.99 -21.08
C ALA A 92 -33.78 -25.04 -21.28
N SER A 93 -33.32 -25.18 -22.52
CA SER A 93 -31.89 -25.16 -22.85
C SER A 93 -31.25 -23.80 -22.61
N PHE A 94 -31.93 -22.71 -22.96
CA PHE A 94 -31.48 -21.35 -22.69
C PHE A 94 -31.38 -21.09 -21.18
N GLN A 95 -32.38 -21.50 -20.41
CA GLN A 95 -32.38 -21.35 -18.95
C GLN A 95 -31.21 -22.12 -18.31
N LYS A 96 -30.93 -23.34 -18.80
CA LYS A 96 -29.80 -24.14 -18.35
C LYS A 96 -28.46 -23.45 -18.67
N GLN A 97 -28.27 -22.99 -19.91
CA GLN A 97 -27.05 -22.27 -20.31
C GLN A 97 -26.85 -20.97 -19.52
N ALA A 98 -27.93 -20.23 -19.27
CA ALA A 98 -27.88 -19.03 -18.44
C ALA A 98 -27.46 -19.33 -17.00
N ALA A 99 -27.99 -20.41 -16.41
CA ALA A 99 -27.62 -20.85 -15.07
C ALA A 99 -26.15 -21.31 -14.99
N GLU A 100 -25.68 -22.09 -15.97
CA GLU A 100 -24.28 -22.52 -16.05
C GLU A 100 -23.33 -21.32 -16.22
N ALA A 101 -23.64 -20.39 -17.12
CA ALA A 101 -22.84 -19.18 -17.32
C ALA A 101 -22.81 -18.25 -16.10
N LEU A 102 -23.90 -18.20 -15.32
CA LEU A 102 -23.94 -17.48 -14.04
C LEU A 102 -23.04 -18.15 -13.00
N ALA A 103 -23.12 -19.48 -12.85
CA ALA A 103 -22.28 -20.23 -11.93
C ALA A 103 -20.78 -20.07 -12.26
N GLU A 104 -20.40 -20.20 -13.53
CA GLU A 104 -19.01 -19.98 -13.97
C GLU A 104 -18.50 -18.56 -13.66
N LYS A 105 -19.36 -17.55 -13.84
CA LYS A 105 -19.00 -16.16 -13.52
C LYS A 105 -18.84 -15.96 -12.02
N ASP A 106 -19.72 -16.54 -11.20
CA ASP A 106 -19.62 -16.46 -9.74
C ASP A 106 -18.34 -17.12 -9.23
N GLU A 107 -17.99 -18.31 -9.74
CA GLU A 107 -16.72 -18.97 -9.42
C GLU A 107 -15.51 -18.09 -9.79
N LYS A 108 -15.55 -17.46 -10.97
CA LYS A 108 -14.48 -16.56 -11.41
C LYS A 108 -14.38 -15.30 -10.54
N ILE A 109 -15.52 -14.74 -10.13
CA ILE A 109 -15.56 -13.60 -9.20
C ILE A 109 -14.95 -13.98 -7.85
N MET A 110 -15.31 -15.15 -7.31
CA MET A 110 -14.73 -15.65 -6.06
C MET A 110 -13.20 -15.83 -6.17
N ALA A 111 -12.72 -16.42 -7.26
CA ALA A 111 -11.29 -16.59 -7.50
C ALA A 111 -10.55 -15.24 -7.61
N LEU A 112 -11.13 -14.27 -8.33
CA LEU A 112 -10.58 -12.92 -8.44
C LEU A 112 -10.54 -12.20 -7.10
N ASN A 113 -11.60 -12.31 -6.29
CA ASN A 113 -11.65 -11.70 -4.96
C ASN A 113 -10.57 -12.27 -4.03
N LYS A 114 -10.36 -13.59 -4.05
CA LYS A 114 -9.29 -14.24 -3.27
C LYS A 114 -7.90 -13.76 -3.71
N ASN A 115 -7.68 -13.62 -5.02
CA ASN A 115 -6.41 -13.10 -5.54
C ASN A 115 -6.20 -11.64 -5.15
N LEU A 116 -7.25 -10.83 -5.20
CA LEU A 116 -7.23 -9.42 -4.80
C LEU A 116 -6.91 -9.28 -3.31
N GLU A 117 -7.52 -10.08 -2.45
CA GLU A 117 -7.23 -10.11 -1.01
C GLU A 117 -5.76 -10.50 -0.76
N SER A 118 -5.26 -11.55 -1.43
CA SER A 118 -3.86 -11.97 -1.32
C SER A 118 -2.90 -10.86 -1.77
N ALA A 119 -3.19 -10.18 -2.88
CA ALA A 119 -2.39 -9.06 -3.38
C ALA A 119 -2.41 -7.87 -2.40
N GLN A 120 -3.57 -7.53 -1.83
CA GLN A 120 -3.69 -6.48 -0.82
C GLN A 120 -2.87 -6.80 0.43
N ASN A 121 -2.91 -8.05 0.90
CA ASN A 121 -2.13 -8.47 2.06
C ASN A 121 -0.62 -8.41 1.79
N LYS A 122 -0.17 -8.81 0.60
CA LYS A 122 1.24 -8.66 0.19
C LYS A 122 1.67 -7.19 0.14
N ASN A 123 0.83 -6.31 -0.42
CA ASN A 123 1.15 -4.88 -0.44
C ASN A 123 1.27 -4.28 0.97
N LYS A 124 0.37 -4.64 1.90
CA LYS A 124 0.46 -4.22 3.30
C LYS A 124 1.75 -4.72 3.99
N ASP A 125 2.16 -5.95 3.67
CA ASP A 125 3.41 -6.51 4.17
C ASP A 125 4.62 -5.75 3.61
N TYR A 126 4.65 -5.48 2.30
CA TYR A 126 5.70 -4.66 1.68
C TYR A 126 5.76 -3.25 2.27
N ASP A 127 4.63 -2.58 2.48
CA ASP A 127 4.59 -1.27 3.12
C ASP A 127 5.18 -1.31 4.53
N SER A 128 4.93 -2.39 5.27
CA SER A 128 5.47 -2.59 6.61
C SER A 128 6.99 -2.84 6.58
N GLN A 129 7.46 -3.66 5.63
CA GLN A 129 8.88 -3.90 5.41
C GLN A 129 9.62 -2.61 5.00
N ILE A 130 9.03 -1.81 4.11
CA ILE A 130 9.60 -0.53 3.67
C ILE A 130 9.73 0.44 4.86
N LYS A 131 8.70 0.54 5.71
CA LYS A 131 8.77 1.38 6.92
C LYS A 131 9.88 0.93 7.87
N ASN A 132 10.02 -0.39 8.07
CA ASN A 132 11.08 -0.94 8.91
C ASN A 132 12.46 -0.65 8.32
N LEU A 133 12.67 -0.89 7.02
CA LEU A 133 13.92 -0.60 6.32
C LEU A 133 14.28 0.88 6.37
N ASN A 134 13.33 1.78 6.14
CA ASN A 134 13.56 3.22 6.26
C ASN A 134 13.99 3.62 7.67
N THR A 135 13.39 3.02 8.70
CA THR A 135 13.80 3.27 10.10
C THR A 135 15.23 2.78 10.36
N GLN A 136 15.59 1.61 9.82
CA GLN A 136 16.95 1.08 9.93
C GLN A 136 17.98 1.94 9.18
N ILE A 137 17.62 2.46 8.00
CA ILE A 137 18.49 3.37 7.23
C ILE A 137 18.76 4.63 8.07
N VAL A 138 17.72 5.28 8.58
CA VAL A 138 17.89 6.49 9.43
C VAL A 138 18.76 6.20 10.65
N SER A 139 18.54 5.07 11.33
CA SER A 139 19.37 4.66 12.47
C SER A 139 20.83 4.46 12.08
N LYS A 140 21.10 3.80 10.95
CA LYS A 140 22.45 3.56 10.45
C LYS A 140 23.13 4.85 10.00
N ASP A 141 22.41 5.77 9.38
CA ASP A 141 22.96 7.08 9.00
C ASP A 141 23.37 7.87 10.25
N GLN A 142 22.58 7.79 11.34
CA GLN A 142 22.96 8.39 12.63
C GLN A 142 24.22 7.73 13.24
N GLU A 143 24.32 6.40 13.17
CA GLU A 143 25.51 5.66 13.62
C GLU A 143 26.76 6.06 12.81
N ILE A 144 26.64 6.15 11.48
CA ILE A 144 27.71 6.58 10.57
C ILE A 144 28.17 7.98 10.95
N ASN A 145 27.26 8.95 11.06
CA ASN A 145 27.60 10.33 11.45
C ASN A 145 28.31 10.38 12.83
N SER A 146 27.90 9.52 13.77
CA SER A 146 28.58 9.44 15.08
C SER A 146 29.99 8.86 14.98
N ILE A 147 30.21 7.87 14.12
CA ILE A 147 31.52 7.25 13.90
C ILE A 147 32.44 8.24 13.17
N GLU A 148 31.93 8.94 12.16
CA GLU A 148 32.68 9.97 11.43
C GLU A 148 33.19 11.07 12.38
N ARG A 149 32.34 11.56 13.29
CA ARG A 149 32.75 12.53 14.31
C ARG A 149 33.84 11.99 15.25
N LYS A 150 33.70 10.74 15.72
CA LYS A 150 34.71 10.11 16.58
C LYS A 150 36.03 9.89 15.85
N LEU A 151 35.96 9.59 14.55
CA LEU A 151 37.14 9.43 13.70
C LEU A 151 37.87 10.77 13.57
N GLU A 152 37.14 11.86 13.29
CA GLU A 152 37.69 13.22 13.21
C GLU A 152 38.35 13.64 14.53
N GLU A 153 37.70 13.38 15.68
CA GLU A 153 38.27 13.63 17.01
C GLU A 153 39.56 12.82 17.25
N SER A 154 39.57 11.53 16.90
CA SER A 154 40.73 10.64 17.03
C SER A 154 41.90 11.06 16.14
N GLU A 155 41.62 11.52 14.91
CA GLU A 155 42.62 12.04 13.99
C GLU A 155 43.23 13.35 14.51
N ALA A 156 42.40 14.27 15.03
CA ALA A 156 42.87 15.50 15.66
C ALA A 156 43.76 15.24 16.90
N ASP A 157 43.35 14.31 17.76
CA ASP A 157 44.13 13.90 18.93
C ASP A 157 45.47 13.27 18.52
N ARG A 158 45.48 12.43 17.49
CA ARG A 158 46.70 11.84 16.93
C ARG A 158 47.65 12.92 16.41
N GLU A 159 47.15 13.90 15.67
CA GLU A 159 47.97 15.02 15.20
C GLU A 159 48.56 15.83 16.36
N TYR A 160 47.77 16.07 17.40
CA TYR A 160 48.22 16.77 18.60
C TYR A 160 49.32 15.99 19.34
N LEU A 161 49.16 14.68 19.50
CA LEU A 161 50.17 13.81 20.12
C LEU A 161 51.48 13.77 19.31
N LEU A 162 51.39 13.75 17.98
CA LEU A 162 52.58 13.82 17.12
C LEU A 162 53.35 15.13 17.30
N LYS A 163 52.64 16.28 17.32
CA LYS A 163 53.26 17.60 17.58
C LYS A 163 53.92 17.66 18.96
N GLN A 164 53.26 17.13 20.00
CA GLN A 164 53.85 17.06 21.34
C GLN A 164 55.08 16.17 21.40
N ARG A 165 55.04 15.01 20.73
CA ARG A 165 56.20 14.11 20.62
C ARG A 165 57.39 14.84 19.99
N ASP A 166 57.18 15.52 18.87
CA ASP A 166 58.26 16.23 18.17
C ASP A 166 58.84 17.36 19.03
N LYS A 167 57.99 18.09 19.76
CA LYS A 167 58.41 19.09 20.76
C LYS A 167 59.26 18.47 21.87
N LEU A 168 58.84 17.34 22.45
CA LEU A 168 59.60 16.64 23.49
C LEU A 168 60.95 16.11 22.98
N ILE A 169 61.01 15.66 21.73
CA ILE A 169 62.28 15.25 21.08
C ILE A 169 63.22 16.46 20.97
N ALA A 170 62.71 17.62 20.54
CA ALA A 170 63.49 18.85 20.44
C ALA A 170 64.00 19.33 21.82
N GLU A 171 63.11 19.39 22.83
CA GLU A 171 63.47 19.75 24.21
C GLU A 171 64.50 18.77 24.79
N LYS A 172 64.33 17.47 24.54
CA LYS A 172 65.31 16.46 24.95
C LYS A 172 66.67 16.70 24.30
N ALA A 173 66.72 16.98 23.00
CA ALA A 173 67.98 17.26 22.30
C ALA A 173 68.66 18.53 22.84
N GLU A 174 67.88 19.55 23.22
CA GLU A 174 68.41 20.76 23.85
C GLU A 174 68.97 20.48 25.26
N LEU A 175 68.26 19.71 26.08
CA LEU A 175 68.74 19.28 27.39
C LEU A 175 70.01 18.45 27.26
N GLU A 176 70.10 17.53 26.31
CA GLU A 176 71.32 16.76 26.04
C GLU A 176 72.51 17.67 25.69
N LYS A 177 72.28 18.72 24.89
CA LYS A 177 73.31 19.73 24.59
C LYS A 177 73.73 20.51 25.84
N GLN A 178 72.78 20.92 26.69
CA GLN A 178 73.07 21.58 27.97
C GLN A 178 73.87 20.67 28.91
N PHE A 179 73.52 19.38 28.99
CA PHE A 179 74.26 18.40 29.79
C PHE A 179 75.70 18.22 29.29
N GLN A 180 75.91 18.17 27.98
CA GLN A 180 77.25 18.12 27.39
C GLN A 180 78.07 19.36 27.75
N ASP A 181 77.48 20.56 27.65
CA ASP A 181 78.17 21.80 28.01
C ASP A 181 78.52 21.87 29.50
N ILE A 182 77.60 21.47 30.39
CA ILE A 182 77.89 21.36 31.84
C ILE A 182 79.02 20.36 32.11
N ALA A 183 79.04 19.23 31.40
CA ALA A 183 80.13 18.25 31.53
C ALA A 183 81.48 18.88 31.14
N VAL A 184 81.52 19.65 30.04
CA VAL A 184 82.71 20.40 29.62
C VAL A 184 83.09 21.47 30.65
N LEU A 185 82.14 22.22 31.21
CA LEU A 185 82.38 23.23 32.25
C LEU A 185 82.96 22.59 33.52
N ARG A 186 82.43 21.44 33.97
CA ARG A 186 82.99 20.68 35.10
C ARG A 186 84.43 20.28 34.84
N GLN A 187 84.76 19.83 33.62
CA GLN A 187 86.14 19.53 33.24
C GLN A 187 87.04 20.77 33.28
N LYS A 188 86.56 21.93 32.79
CA LYS A 188 87.30 23.21 32.87
C LYS A 188 87.54 23.63 34.32
N VAL A 189 86.55 23.51 35.20
CA VAL A 189 86.70 23.84 36.63
C VAL A 189 87.71 22.91 37.29
N LEU A 190 87.67 21.61 37.01
CA LEU A 190 88.66 20.66 37.55
C LEU A 190 90.08 20.97 37.06
N LYS A 191 90.25 21.35 35.77
CA LYS A 191 91.54 21.81 35.24
C LYS A 191 92.03 23.07 35.95
N LEU A 192 91.17 24.08 36.10
CA LEU A 192 91.50 25.32 36.82
C LEU A 192 91.83 25.06 38.28
N GLN A 193 91.11 24.17 38.97
CA GLN A 193 91.45 23.77 40.34
C GLN A 193 92.81 23.08 40.40
N GLY A 194 93.12 22.21 39.44
CA GLY A 194 94.44 21.59 39.30
C GLY A 194 95.55 22.63 39.07
N GLU A 195 95.33 23.60 38.19
CA GLU A 195 96.24 24.70 37.90
C GLU A 195 96.42 25.64 39.11
N LEU A 196 95.36 25.90 39.88
CA LEU A 196 95.42 26.71 41.10
C LEU A 196 96.21 25.96 42.19
N MET A 197 96.02 24.64 42.35
CA MET A 197 96.82 23.83 43.26
C MET A 197 98.29 23.77 42.82
N ALA A 198 98.55 23.64 41.52
CA ALA A 198 99.90 23.70 40.97
C ALA A 198 100.54 25.09 41.18
N SER A 199 99.78 26.16 40.98
CA SER A 199 100.21 27.55 41.21
C SER A 199 100.47 27.83 42.68
N LYS A 200 99.59 27.38 43.59
CA LYS A 200 99.80 27.43 45.04
C LYS A 200 101.03 26.62 45.45
N LYS A 201 101.25 25.44 44.87
CA LYS A 201 102.46 24.63 45.11
C LYS A 201 103.71 25.33 44.61
N LEU A 202 103.68 25.96 43.43
CA LEU A 202 104.77 26.80 42.92
C LEU A 202 105.01 28.03 43.80
N GLU A 203 103.97 28.66 44.32
CA GLU A 203 104.06 29.79 45.25
C GLU A 203 104.62 29.34 46.61
N TRP A 204 104.27 28.14 47.10
CA TRP A 204 104.89 27.53 48.28
C TRP A 204 106.36 27.18 48.06
N ILE A 205 106.72 26.71 46.86
CA ILE A 205 108.12 26.51 46.46
C ILE A 205 108.85 27.85 46.39
N ARG A 206 108.24 28.90 45.81
CA ARG A 206 108.81 30.25 45.66
C ARG A 206 108.92 31.00 46.99
N ARG A 207 107.99 30.79 47.92
CA ARG A 207 108.06 31.28 49.31
C ARG A 207 108.96 30.42 50.21
N GLY A 208 109.53 29.34 49.68
CA GLY A 208 110.40 28.43 50.41
C GLY A 208 109.61 27.57 51.39
N LEU A 209 109.47 26.28 51.08
CA LEU A 209 108.84 25.24 51.91
C LEU A 209 109.55 25.01 53.27
N TYR A 210 110.49 25.86 53.67
CA TYR A 210 111.14 25.87 54.99
C TYR A 210 111.30 27.29 55.60
N GLY A 211 110.50 28.29 55.20
CA GLY A 211 110.63 29.67 55.66
C GLY A 211 110.00 30.00 57.04
N SER A 212 109.20 29.11 57.62
CA SER A 212 108.54 29.34 58.94
C SER A 212 108.90 28.31 60.03
N ALA A 213 109.73 27.31 59.72
CA ALA A 213 110.17 26.29 60.68
C ALA A 213 111.42 26.70 61.51
N ARG A 214 111.94 27.92 61.32
CA ARG A 214 113.00 28.53 62.13
C ARG A 214 112.59 29.89 62.69
N LYS A 215 111.55 29.91 63.53
CA LYS A 215 111.38 30.98 64.53
C LYS A 215 111.13 30.34 65.89
N LYS A 216 112.17 30.33 66.73
CA LYS A 216 112.11 29.90 68.14
C LYS A 216 111.07 30.76 68.88
N GLY A 217 110.32 30.13 69.78
CA GLY A 217 109.08 30.63 70.40
C GLY A 217 109.12 32.00 71.08
N GLY A 218 110.29 32.54 71.43
CA GLY A 218 110.41 33.87 72.04
C GLY A 218 110.08 35.04 71.11
N SER A 219 110.22 34.88 69.79
CA SER A 219 110.01 35.97 68.81
C SER A 219 108.56 36.13 68.34
N LYS A 220 107.67 35.19 68.67
CA LYS A 220 106.24 35.22 68.31
C LYS A 220 105.39 35.96 69.35
N LEU A 221 105.91 36.15 70.57
CA LEU A 221 105.23 36.87 71.66
C LEU A 221 105.32 38.40 71.52
N MET A 222 106.40 38.93 70.94
CA MET A 222 106.60 40.38 70.82
C MET A 222 105.65 41.04 69.79
N ASN A 223 105.15 40.30 68.80
CA ASN A 223 104.29 40.85 67.73
C ASN A 223 102.78 40.76 68.02
N MET A 224 102.37 40.30 69.21
CA MET A 224 100.95 40.22 69.59
C MET A 224 100.44 41.44 70.36
N SER A 225 101.31 42.41 70.68
CA SER A 225 100.90 43.66 71.31
C SER A 225 100.67 44.74 70.25
N GLN A 226 99.58 44.61 69.48
CA GLN A 226 98.84 45.71 68.83
C GLN A 226 97.86 45.15 67.77
N ARG A 227 96.61 44.89 68.17
CA ARG A 227 95.41 45.32 67.41
C ARG A 227 94.11 44.93 68.10
N LYS A 228 93.33 45.95 68.45
CA LYS A 228 91.86 45.94 68.64
C LYS A 228 91.16 45.94 67.26
N PRO A 229 89.82 46.00 67.15
CA PRO A 229 88.70 45.26 67.77
C PRO A 229 87.76 44.67 66.67
N LYS A 230 86.67 43.96 67.00
CA LYS A 230 85.41 44.12 66.23
C LYS A 230 84.14 43.73 67.00
N LYS A 231 83.21 44.67 67.01
CA LYS A 231 81.82 44.60 67.47
C LYS A 231 80.98 44.08 66.28
N GLU A 232 80.13 43.10 66.50
CA GLU A 232 79.09 42.73 65.52
C GLU A 232 77.69 42.96 66.08
N ILE A 233 76.86 43.45 65.17
CA ILE A 233 75.56 44.09 65.36
C ILE A 233 74.50 43.00 65.14
N ASN A 234 73.67 42.74 66.14
CA ASN A 234 72.54 41.81 66.04
C ASN A 234 71.36 42.52 65.36
N ASN A 235 71.10 42.22 64.09
CA ASN A 235 69.81 42.54 63.45
C ASN A 235 68.93 41.28 63.45
N LYS A 236 68.07 41.17 64.47
CA LYS A 236 66.89 40.29 64.42
C LYS A 236 65.86 40.95 63.49
N ALA A 237 65.48 40.28 62.40
CA ALA A 237 64.30 40.63 61.63
C ALA A 237 63.16 39.71 62.08
N ASP A 238 62.19 40.26 62.80
CA ASP A 238 60.97 39.57 63.21
C ASP A 238 60.03 39.43 61.99
N LEU A 239 59.82 38.20 61.53
CA LEU A 239 58.82 37.86 60.50
C LEU A 239 57.53 37.44 61.19
N ASN A 240 56.42 38.09 60.86
CA ASN A 240 55.11 37.74 61.39
C ASN A 240 54.53 36.59 60.55
N VAL A 241 54.33 35.42 61.16
CA VAL A 241 53.86 34.20 60.49
C VAL A 241 52.55 33.76 61.14
N GLU A 242 51.46 33.76 60.37
CA GLU A 242 50.19 33.20 60.80
C GLU A 242 50.04 31.77 60.26
N ILE A 243 49.80 30.83 61.17
CA ILE A 243 49.57 29.42 60.87
C ILE A 243 48.06 29.17 60.96
N LYS A 244 47.45 28.69 59.87
CA LYS A 244 46.05 28.29 59.86
C LYS A 244 45.90 26.87 60.42
N SER A 245 44.73 26.55 60.99
CA SER A 245 44.44 25.24 61.60
C SER A 245 44.44 24.06 60.61
N ASP A 246 44.60 24.32 59.31
CA ASP A 246 44.77 23.34 58.23
C ASP A 246 46.25 23.03 57.90
N GLY A 247 47.20 23.66 58.60
CA GLY A 247 48.64 23.39 58.47
C GLY A 247 49.35 24.12 57.31
N THR A 248 48.67 25.02 56.59
CA THR A 248 49.29 25.82 55.53
C THR A 248 49.84 27.15 56.04
N VAL A 249 51.03 27.54 55.57
CA VAL A 249 51.75 28.76 56.02
C VAL A 249 51.75 29.82 54.92
N LYS A 250 51.28 31.03 55.22
CA LYS A 250 51.40 32.21 54.34
C LYS A 250 52.17 33.33 55.04
N ILE A 251 53.16 33.89 54.35
CA ILE A 251 53.94 35.05 54.81
C ILE A 251 53.30 36.30 54.18
N ALA A 252 52.71 37.16 55.01
CA ALA A 252 52.14 38.42 54.54
C ALA A 252 53.22 39.53 54.51
N PRO A 253 53.30 40.34 53.44
CA PRO A 253 54.24 41.44 53.38
C PRO A 253 53.85 42.55 54.37
N ASN A 254 54.85 43.05 55.08
CA ASN A 254 54.76 44.03 56.15
C ASN A 254 54.22 45.35 55.59
N SER A 255 53.08 45.82 56.11
CA SER A 255 52.46 47.09 55.71
C SER A 255 53.29 48.27 56.23
N ASN A 256 54.29 48.67 55.46
CA ASN A 256 54.99 49.95 55.59
C ASN A 256 55.50 50.36 54.21
N ASN A 257 54.57 50.79 53.35
CA ASN A 257 54.78 51.88 52.40
C ASN A 257 53.40 52.34 51.90
N ALA A 258 52.98 53.49 52.41
CA ALA A 258 51.77 54.18 52.02
C ALA A 258 51.93 54.81 50.61
N SER A 259 50.88 54.74 49.81
CA SER A 259 50.56 55.78 48.83
C SER A 259 49.04 55.98 48.78
N PRO A 260 48.59 57.23 48.54
CA PRO A 260 47.39 57.78 49.15
C PRO A 260 46.09 57.45 48.38
N ASN A 261 45.00 57.44 49.13
CA ASN A 261 43.64 57.13 48.68
C ASN A 261 43.00 58.26 47.86
N PRO A 262 41.91 57.97 47.12
CA PRO A 262 41.30 58.83 46.10
C PRO A 262 40.27 59.80 46.70
N THR A 263 39.90 60.84 45.94
CA THR A 263 38.65 61.59 46.16
C THR A 263 38.12 62.15 44.84
N THR A 264 36.93 61.69 44.46
CA THR A 264 36.03 62.20 43.40
C THR A 264 35.42 63.54 43.84
N PRO A 265 34.94 64.42 42.93
CA PRO A 265 33.80 64.17 42.03
C PRO A 265 34.11 64.25 40.54
#